data_AF-A0A2N5YY63-F1
#
_entry.id   AF-A0A2N5YY63-F1
#
_cell.length_a   1.000
_cell.length_b   1.000
_cell.length_c   1.000
_cell.angle_alpha   90.00
_cell.angle_beta   90.00
_cell.angle_gamma   90.00
#
_symmetry.space_group_name_H-M   'P 1'
#
loop_
_entity.id
_entity.type
_entity.pdbx_description
1 polymer ?
#
loop_
_entity_poly.entity_id
_entity_poly.type
_entity_poly.pdbx_seq_one_letter_code
_entity_poly.pdbx_strand_id
1 'polypeptide(L)'
;MLDVYFNLGLVPSLSIDNPEVFYETGLKLKILKDFLCVYFPITGTAKVWETSNDIYTDNYLQKVRFTLSLDKLNLLNYRSKPYLLF
;
A
#
# COMPACT_ATOMS: atom_id res chain seq x y z
N MET A 1 1.92 11.60 10.40
CA MET A 1 0.53 11.28 10.80
C MET A 1 0.29 9.80 10.53
N LEU A 2 -0.15 9.05 11.54
CA LEU A 2 -0.36 7.60 11.47
C LEU A 2 -1.85 7.34 11.23
N ASP A 3 -2.17 6.56 10.19
CA ASP A 3 -3.52 6.15 9.85
C ASP A 3 -3.62 4.61 9.81
N VAL A 4 -4.83 4.09 9.85
CA VAL A 4 -5.14 2.67 9.57
C VAL A 4 -5.69 2.58 8.15
N TYR A 5 -5.31 1.56 7.40
CA TYR A 5 -5.89 1.28 6.08
C TYR A 5 -6.57 -0.08 6.06
N PHE A 6 -7.60 -0.20 5.21
CA PHE A 6 -8.31 -1.44 4.96
C PHE A 6 -8.51 -1.58 3.45
N ASN A 7 -8.12 -2.72 2.90
CA ASN A 7 -8.31 -3.11 1.51
C ASN A 7 -9.22 -4.34 1.46
N LEU A 8 -10.15 -4.34 0.50
CA LEU A 8 -11.04 -5.46 0.21
C LEU A 8 -11.02 -5.72 -1.29
N GLY A 9 -10.92 -6.99 -1.66
CA GLY A 9 -10.95 -7.46 -3.04
C GLY A 9 -11.84 -8.68 -3.17
N LEU A 10 -12.52 -8.79 -4.31
CA LEU A 10 -13.26 -9.97 -4.71
C LEU A 10 -12.56 -10.54 -5.93
N VAL A 11 -12.15 -11.81 -5.87
CA VAL A 11 -11.57 -12.50 -7.02
C VAL A 11 -12.56 -13.57 -7.48
N PRO A 12 -12.93 -13.58 -8.77
CA PRO A 12 -13.76 -14.64 -9.31
C PRO A 12 -12.96 -15.96 -9.27
N SER A 13 -13.49 -16.95 -8.54
CA SER A 13 -12.95 -18.30 -8.56
C SER A 13 -13.42 -19.03 -9.83
N LEU A 14 -12.65 -20.02 -10.30
CA LEU A 14 -13.03 -20.87 -11.45
C LEU A 14 -14.35 -21.63 -11.22
N SER A 15 -14.80 -21.74 -9.97
CA SER A 15 -16.13 -22.24 -9.62
C SER A 15 -17.06 -21.04 -9.38
N ILE A 16 -18.04 -20.87 -10.26
CA ILE A 16 -18.98 -19.73 -10.36
C ILE A 16 -19.74 -19.46 -9.05
N ASP A 17 -19.85 -20.46 -8.17
CA ASP A 17 -20.71 -20.40 -6.98
C ASP A 17 -20.06 -19.86 -5.70
N ASN A 18 -18.73 -19.63 -5.66
CA ASN A 18 -18.05 -19.09 -4.47
C ASN A 18 -16.98 -18.06 -4.84
N PRO A 19 -17.34 -16.76 -4.94
CA PRO A 19 -16.35 -15.70 -5.10
C PRO A 19 -15.44 -15.66 -3.87
N GLU A 20 -14.13 -15.59 -4.09
CA GLU A 20 -13.17 -15.53 -3.00
C GLU A 20 -13.00 -14.08 -2.55
N VAL A 21 -13.19 -13.86 -1.24
CA VAL A 21 -13.05 -12.54 -0.62
C VAL A 21 -11.67 -12.42 0.01
N PHE A 22 -10.97 -11.37 -0.39
CA PHE A 22 -9.64 -11.03 0.11
C PHE A 22 -9.72 -9.73 0.89
N TYR A 23 -9.16 -9.72 2.09
CA TYR A 23 -9.00 -8.48 2.84
C TYR A 23 -7.56 -8.33 3.32
N GLU A 24 -7.17 -7.08 3.52
CA GLU A 24 -5.89 -6.70 4.13
C GLU A 24 -6.10 -5.45 4.97
N THR A 25 -5.48 -5.40 6.14
CA THR A 25 -5.48 -4.24 7.00
C THR A 25 -4.09 -4.00 7.59
N GLY A 26 -3.79 -2.74 7.87
CA GLY A 26 -2.50 -2.36 8.39
C GLY A 26 -2.39 -0.89 8.72
N LEU A 27 -1.16 -0.46 8.96
CA LEU A 27 -0.83 0.92 9.29
C LEU A 27 -0.32 1.66 8.07
N LYS A 28 -0.74 2.90 7.94
CA LYS A 28 -0.25 3.86 6.95
C LYS A 28 0.46 4.98 7.68
N LEU A 29 1.75 5.10 7.47
CA LEU A 29 2.56 6.20 7.94
C LEU A 29 2.71 7.25 6.84
N LYS A 30 2.17 8.45 7.07
CA LYS A 30 2.42 9.62 6.20
C LYS A 30 3.74 10.28 6.64
N ILE A 31 4.80 10.08 5.86
CA ILE A 31 6.12 10.69 6.10
C ILE A 31 6.11 12.15 5.67
N LEU A 32 5.66 12.42 4.45
CA LEU A 32 5.45 13.77 3.92
C LEU A 32 3.97 13.94 3.60
N LYS A 33 3.37 15.05 4.04
CA LYS A 33 1.93 15.33 3.93
C LYS A 33 1.49 15.18 2.48
N ASP A 34 0.81 14.06 2.20
CA ASP A 34 0.24 13.69 0.90
C ASP A 34 1.22 13.33 -0.25
N PHE A 35 2.53 13.35 -0.05
CA PHE A 35 3.53 12.98 -1.06
C PHE A 35 4.07 11.56 -0.91
N LEU A 36 4.42 11.18 0.32
CA LEU A 36 5.09 9.92 0.62
C LEU A 36 4.37 9.24 1.77
N CYS A 37 3.74 8.11 1.45
CA CYS A 37 3.07 7.26 2.42
C CYS A 37 3.72 5.88 2.42
N VAL A 38 4.00 5.35 3.61
CA VAL A 38 4.48 3.99 3.81
C VAL A 38 3.37 3.16 4.45
N TYR A 39 3.17 1.94 3.99
CA TYR A 39 2.13 1.03 4.43
C TYR A 39 2.77 -0.23 4.97
N PHE A 40 2.37 -0.60 6.18
CA PHE A 40 2.82 -1.78 6.90
C PHE A 40 1.62 -2.71 7.05
N PRO A 41 1.56 -3.84 6.31
CA PRO A 41 0.50 -4.82 6.48
C PRO A 41 0.61 -5.47 7.86
N ILE A 42 -0.51 -5.59 8.56
CA ILE A 42 -0.58 -6.26 9.88
C ILE A 42 -1.29 -7.59 9.76
N THR A 43 -2.42 -7.63 9.06
CA THR A 43 -3.17 -8.88 8.87
C THR A 43 -4.00 -8.88 7.58
N GLY A 44 -4.38 -10.06 7.09
CA GLY A 44 -5.15 -10.24 5.86
C GLY A 44 -5.50 -11.71 5.62
N THR A 45 -6.19 -11.99 4.52
CA THR A 45 -6.54 -13.38 4.14
C THR A 45 -5.27 -14.21 3.87
N ALA A 46 -5.21 -15.45 4.37
CA ALA A 46 -4.06 -16.34 4.19
C ALA A 46 -3.63 -16.52 2.72
N LYS A 47 -4.59 -16.58 1.79
CA LYS A 47 -4.29 -16.63 0.35
C LYS A 47 -3.56 -15.39 -0.18
N VAL A 48 -3.77 -14.20 0.40
CA VAL A 48 -2.97 -13.01 0.05
C VAL A 48 -1.52 -13.25 0.41
N TRP A 49 -1.26 -13.82 1.59
CA TRP A 49 0.08 -14.12 2.08
C TRP A 49 0.74 -15.22 1.23
N GLU A 50 0.03 -16.31 0.95
CA GLU A 50 0.53 -17.43 0.14
C GLU A 50 0.81 -17.02 -1.31
N THR A 51 -0.10 -16.27 -1.93
CA THR A 51 0.07 -15.81 -3.33
C THR A 51 1.14 -14.72 -3.44
N SER A 52 1.41 -14.01 -2.35
CA SER A 52 2.41 -12.95 -2.33
C SER A 52 3.74 -13.39 -1.72
N ASN A 53 3.87 -14.63 -1.25
CA ASN A 53 5.14 -15.21 -0.84
C ASN A 53 5.91 -15.60 -2.11
N ASP A 54 6.51 -14.61 -2.77
CA ASP A 54 7.26 -14.82 -4.00
C ASP A 54 8.62 -14.11 -3.96
N ILE A 55 9.64 -14.86 -4.40
CA ILE A 55 11.11 -14.64 -4.62
C ILE A 55 11.92 -13.86 -3.58
N TYR A 56 11.41 -12.79 -2.97
CA TYR A 56 12.21 -11.83 -2.20
C TYR A 56 11.93 -11.80 -0.70
N THR A 57 10.82 -12.37 -0.22
CA THR A 57 10.46 -12.36 1.21
C THR A 57 9.64 -13.59 1.58
N ASP A 58 10.12 -14.39 2.54
CA ASP A 58 9.41 -15.55 3.09
C ASP A 58 8.17 -15.17 3.92
N ASN A 59 8.03 -13.89 4.28
CA ASN A 59 6.95 -13.39 5.12
C ASN A 59 6.36 -12.10 4.54
N TYR A 60 5.09 -12.18 4.14
CA TYR A 60 4.32 -11.04 3.62
C TYR A 60 4.30 -9.82 4.54
N LEU A 61 4.35 -10.02 5.87
CA LEU A 61 4.37 -8.91 6.84
C LEU A 61 5.66 -8.07 6.76
N GLN A 62 6.70 -8.58 6.12
CA GLN A 62 7.94 -7.83 5.87
C GLN A 62 7.84 -6.95 4.62
N LYS A 63 6.78 -7.07 3.82
CA LYS A 63 6.57 -6.23 2.64
C LYS A 63 6.12 -4.84 3.05
N VAL A 64 7.10 -3.95 3.21
CA VAL A 64 6.87 -2.51 3.32
C VAL A 64 6.46 -1.97 1.95
N ARG A 65 5.24 -1.44 1.85
CA ARG A 65 4.75 -0.78 0.62
C ARG A 65 4.88 0.73 0.77
N PHE A 66 5.10 1.45 -0.32
CA PHE A 66 5.04 2.90 -0.29
C PHE A 66 4.33 3.46 -1.52
N THR A 67 3.70 4.62 -1.35
CA THR A 67 3.12 5.41 -2.44
C THR A 67 3.86 6.72 -2.51
N LEU A 68 4.36 7.04 -3.71
CA LEU A 68 4.95 8.32 -4.05
C LEU A 68 4.06 9.03 -5.07
N SER A 69 3.43 10.13 -4.66
CA SER A 69 2.57 10.95 -5.50
C SER A 69 3.40 11.99 -6.27
N LEU A 70 3.75 11.68 -7.52
CA LEU A 70 4.52 12.56 -8.40
C LEU A 70 3.74 13.78 -8.90
N ASP A 71 2.41 13.66 -8.98
CA ASP A 71 1.48 14.75 -9.33
C ASP A 71 1.57 15.90 -8.33
N LYS A 72 1.59 15.57 -7.04
CA LYS A 72 1.77 16.52 -5.95
C LYS A 72 3.19 17.02 -5.90
N LEU A 73 4.17 16.14 -6.18
CA LEU A 73 5.60 16.45 -6.17
C LEU A 73 5.95 17.64 -7.07
N ASN A 74 5.15 17.91 -8.12
CA ASN A 74 5.18 19.07 -9.01
C ASN A 74 6.57 19.74 -9.12
N LEU A 75 7.59 18.92 -9.39
CA LEU A 75 9.01 19.30 -9.31
C LEU A 75 9.34 20.46 -10.26
N LEU A 76 8.55 20.59 -11.33
CA LEU A 76 8.67 21.64 -12.33
C LEU A 76 8.16 23.00 -11.83
N ASN A 77 7.10 23.04 -11.01
CA ASN A 77 6.60 24.28 -10.41
C ASN A 77 7.46 24.78 -9.24
N TYR A 78 8.14 23.87 -8.54
CA TYR A 78 9.01 24.22 -7.40
C TYR A 78 10.45 24.56 -7.78
N ARG A 79 10.83 24.46 -9.07
CA ARG A 79 12.17 24.83 -9.56
C ARG A 79 12.59 26.25 -9.17
N SER A 80 11.64 27.17 -9.06
CA SER A 80 11.88 28.57 -8.68
C SER A 80 11.59 28.88 -7.21
N LYS A 81 11.06 27.93 -6.42
CA LYS A 81 10.61 28.16 -5.03
C LYS A 81 10.93 26.98 -4.10
N PRO A 82 12.23 26.70 -3.84
CA PRO A 82 12.64 25.55 -3.02
C PRO A 82 12.19 25.65 -1.55
N TYR A 83 11.84 26.85 -1.05
CA TYR A 83 11.41 27.09 0.34
C TYR A 83 10.01 26.53 0.67
N LEU A 84 9.24 26.05 -0.31
CA LEU A 84 7.91 25.46 -0.10
C LEU A 84 7.96 23.94 0.17
N LEU A 85 9.15 23.35 0.17
CA LEU A 85 9.38 21.92 0.40
C LEU A 85 9.62 21.56 1.87
N PHE A 86 9.69 22.55 2.77
CA PHE A 86 10.03 22.40 4.19
C PHE A 86 8.91 22.91 5.10
#